data_AF-A0A928SQ03-F1
#
_entry.id   AF-A0A928SQ03-F1
#
_cell.length_a   1.000
_cell.length_b   1.000
_cell.length_c   1.000
_cell.angle_alpha   90.00
_cell.angle_beta   90.00
_cell.angle_gamma   90.00
#
_symmetry.space_group_name_H-M   'P 1'
#
loop_
_entity.id
_entity.type
_entity.pdbx_description
1 polymer ?
#
loop_
_entity_poly.entity_id
_entity_poly.type
_entity_poly.pdbx_seq_one_letter_code
_entity_poly.pdbx_strand_id
1 'polypeptide(L)'
;MQDIEARLRNLQQVGALRTLHDELADQLIQTDKTFSTDDREKFPRPALRGSKDIVPIRTLAELDAEGRVMQYCSVVYARDVRNRLACIYRVLSPERATLEIDLSGSHPRVAQLRGFQNGPVAHETWQAVFAWHRSALVEWKERQARRKSAKKPTKHAR
;
A
#
# COMPACT_ATOMS: atom_id res chain seq x y z
N MET A 1 12.64 26.68 -2.90
CA MET A 1 12.65 26.24 -1.49
C MET A 1 12.19 27.34 -0.52
N GLN A 2 12.48 28.63 -0.78
CA GLN A 2 12.12 29.77 0.09
C GLN A 2 10.61 30.07 0.27
N ASP A 3 9.70 29.46 -0.50
CA ASP A 3 8.26 29.77 -0.46
C ASP A 3 7.46 28.92 0.55
N ILE A 4 7.84 27.66 0.75
CA ILE A 4 7.10 26.74 1.65
C ILE A 4 7.22 27.18 3.12
N GLU A 5 8.39 27.65 3.54
CA GLU A 5 8.59 28.14 4.91
C GLU A 5 7.72 29.37 5.22
N ALA A 6 7.58 30.28 4.26
CA ALA A 6 6.72 31.46 4.39
C ALA A 6 5.24 31.06 4.47
N ARG A 7 4.81 30.09 3.66
CA ARG A 7 3.45 29.54 3.70
C ARG A 7 3.17 28.86 5.04
N LEU A 8 4.10 28.04 5.55
CA LEU A 8 3.99 27.38 6.86
C LEU A 8 3.85 28.38 8.01
N ARG A 9 4.63 29.47 8.02
CA ARG A 9 4.53 30.52 9.07
C ARG A 9 3.20 31.25 9.10
N ASN A 10 2.51 31.32 7.96
CA ASN A 10 1.22 32.01 7.84
C ASN A 10 -0.01 31.10 8.04
N LEU A 11 0.19 29.81 8.32
CA LEU A 11 -0.92 28.90 8.61
C LEU A 11 -1.47 29.14 10.01
N GLN A 12 -2.67 29.70 10.08
CA GLN A 12 -3.37 29.95 11.35
C GLN A 12 -4.29 28.79 11.77
N GLN A 13 -4.47 27.77 10.91
CA GLN A 13 -5.39 26.66 11.14
C GLN A 13 -4.86 25.33 10.61
N VAL A 14 -5.14 24.24 11.35
CA VAL A 14 -4.74 22.87 10.98
C VAL A 14 -5.32 22.43 9.63
N GLY A 15 -6.52 22.91 9.26
CA GLY A 15 -7.12 22.63 7.95
C GLY A 15 -6.32 23.20 6.77
N ALA A 16 -5.71 24.38 6.95
CA ALA A 16 -4.87 25.00 5.93
C ALA A 16 -3.52 24.27 5.79
N LEU A 17 -3.01 23.67 6.88
CA LEU A 17 -1.84 22.78 6.80
C LEU A 17 -2.13 21.52 5.98
N ARG A 18 -3.33 20.94 6.12
CA ARG A 18 -3.73 19.78 5.31
C ARG A 18 -3.82 20.13 3.82
N THR A 19 -4.38 21.30 3.50
CA THR A 19 -4.46 21.76 2.11
C THR A 19 -3.06 21.94 1.50
N LEU A 20 -2.13 22.58 2.23
CA LEU A 20 -0.74 22.71 1.80
C LEU A 20 -0.06 21.35 1.64
N HIS A 21 -0.28 20.42 2.58
CA HIS A 21 0.23 19.06 2.50
C HIS A 21 -0.26 18.35 1.23
N ASP A 22 -1.55 18.43 0.93
CA ASP A 22 -2.16 17.74 -0.21
C ASP A 22 -1.64 18.34 -1.53
N GLU A 23 -1.50 19.67 -1.62
CA GLU A 23 -0.87 20.34 -2.77
C GLU A 23 0.58 19.90 -2.98
N LEU A 24 1.36 19.76 -1.91
CA LEU A 24 2.76 19.31 -2.00
C LEU A 24 2.84 17.83 -2.39
N ALA A 25 1.91 17.00 -1.93
CA ALA A 25 1.79 15.61 -2.35
C ALA A 25 1.46 15.51 -3.85
N ASP A 26 0.54 16.35 -4.35
CA ASP A 26 0.22 16.45 -5.77
C ASP A 26 1.43 16.89 -6.60
N GLN A 27 2.19 17.87 -6.12
CA GLN A 27 3.42 18.30 -6.78
C GLN A 27 4.47 17.19 -6.83
N LEU A 28 4.61 16.38 -5.76
CA LEU A 28 5.50 15.22 -5.76
C LEU A 28 5.09 14.21 -6.83
N ILE A 29 3.80 13.89 -6.95
CA ILE A 29 3.29 12.99 -8.01
C ILE A 29 3.61 13.52 -9.40
N GLN A 30 3.42 14.82 -9.62
CA GLN A 30 3.62 15.44 -10.93
C GLN A 30 5.09 15.60 -11.32
N THR A 31 5.99 15.77 -10.34
CA THR A 31 7.41 16.09 -10.60
C THR A 31 8.32 14.86 -10.55
N ASP A 32 7.98 13.86 -9.75
CA ASP A 32 8.79 12.66 -9.64
C ASP A 32 8.47 11.69 -10.79
N LYS A 33 9.41 11.58 -11.73
CA LYS A 33 9.33 10.69 -12.92
C LYS A 33 9.17 9.21 -12.57
N THR A 34 9.42 8.80 -11.31
CA THR A 34 9.12 7.43 -10.85
C THR A 34 7.62 7.20 -10.66
N PHE A 35 6.84 8.27 -10.58
CA PHE A 35 5.40 8.29 -10.70
C PHE A 35 5.07 8.52 -12.17
N SER A 36 4.70 7.45 -12.88
CA SER A 36 4.10 7.62 -14.20
C SER A 36 2.88 8.51 -14.04
N THR A 37 2.79 9.54 -14.90
CA THR A 37 1.62 10.42 -15.01
C THR A 37 0.42 9.72 -15.66
N ASP A 38 0.59 8.47 -16.11
CA ASP A 38 -0.54 7.62 -16.49
C ASP A 38 -1.14 7.00 -15.22
N ASP A 39 -2.20 7.64 -14.70
CA ASP A 39 -3.01 7.15 -13.58
C ASP A 39 -3.54 5.72 -13.77
N ARG A 40 -3.50 5.18 -14.99
CA ARG A 40 -3.89 3.80 -15.33
C ARG A 40 -2.75 2.80 -15.18
N GLU A 41 -1.52 3.25 -14.93
CA GLU A 41 -0.38 2.36 -14.73
C GLU A 41 -0.66 1.47 -13.51
N LYS A 42 -0.81 0.17 -13.78
CA LYS A 42 -1.16 -0.79 -12.75
C LYS A 42 0.09 -1.15 -11.97
N PHE A 43 0.01 -1.01 -10.64
CA PHE A 43 0.96 -1.61 -9.74
C PHE A 43 1.12 -3.11 -10.01
N PRO A 44 2.30 -3.69 -9.73
CA PRO A 44 2.53 -5.12 -9.85
C PRO A 44 1.42 -5.93 -9.18
N ARG A 45 1.05 -7.09 -9.73
CA ARG A 45 0.05 -7.97 -9.10
C ARG A 45 0.43 -8.23 -7.64
N PRO A 46 -0.53 -8.13 -6.71
CA PRO A 46 -0.21 -8.17 -5.29
C PRO A 46 0.28 -9.57 -4.93
N ALA A 47 1.24 -9.64 -4.01
CA ALA A 47 1.81 -10.92 -3.59
C ALA A 47 0.75 -11.79 -2.90
N LEU A 48 -0.06 -11.21 -2.02
CA LEU A 48 -1.19 -11.85 -1.38
C LEU A 48 -2.48 -11.54 -2.16
N ARG A 49 -3.37 -12.51 -2.28
CA ARG A 49 -4.67 -12.27 -2.90
C ARG A 49 -5.56 -11.52 -1.91
N GLY A 50 -6.26 -10.51 -2.40
CA GLY A 50 -7.31 -9.85 -1.63
C GLY A 50 -8.52 -10.75 -1.41
N SER A 51 -9.48 -10.22 -0.66
CA SER A 51 -10.81 -10.78 -0.44
C SER A 51 -11.87 -9.72 -0.75
N LYS A 52 -13.15 -10.04 -0.49
CA LYS A 52 -14.25 -9.06 -0.54
C LYS A 52 -14.06 -7.90 0.45
N ASP A 53 -13.42 -8.16 1.59
CA ASP A 53 -13.26 -7.21 2.69
C ASP A 53 -11.86 -6.59 2.73
N ILE A 54 -10.87 -7.22 2.09
CA ILE A 54 -9.47 -6.75 2.05
C ILE A 54 -9.04 -6.63 0.59
N VAL A 55 -9.19 -5.44 0.04
CA VAL A 55 -9.09 -5.18 -1.41
C VAL A 55 -7.75 -4.52 -1.73
N PRO A 56 -6.91 -5.11 -2.61
CA PRO A 56 -5.62 -4.53 -2.97
C PRO A 56 -5.81 -3.20 -3.70
N ILE A 57 -4.94 -2.25 -3.40
CA ILE A 57 -4.78 -1.02 -4.18
C ILE A 57 -3.91 -1.34 -5.40
N ARG A 58 -4.41 -0.99 -6.60
CA ARG A 58 -3.87 -1.48 -7.88
C ARG A 58 -3.28 -0.39 -8.76
N THR A 59 -3.51 0.88 -8.47
CA THR A 59 -3.00 2.01 -9.24
C THR A 59 -2.57 3.13 -8.30
N LEU A 60 -1.79 4.07 -8.84
CA LEU A 60 -1.42 5.28 -8.11
C LEU A 60 -2.66 6.10 -7.75
N ALA A 61 -3.61 6.26 -8.68
CA ALA A 61 -4.86 6.98 -8.44
C ALA A 61 -5.69 6.37 -7.31
N GLU A 62 -5.76 5.03 -7.21
CA GLU A 62 -6.43 4.37 -6.07
C GLU A 62 -5.69 4.62 -4.75
N LEU A 63 -4.34 4.69 -4.78
CA LEU A 63 -3.53 4.97 -3.59
C LEU A 63 -3.70 6.41 -3.12
N ASP A 64 -3.68 7.37 -4.04
CA ASP A 64 -3.94 8.79 -3.73
C ASP A 64 -5.35 8.99 -3.18
N ALA A 65 -6.36 8.40 -3.84
CA ALA A 65 -7.74 8.43 -3.36
C ALA A 65 -7.87 7.84 -1.94
N GLU A 66 -7.16 6.74 -1.66
CA GLU A 66 -7.10 6.17 -0.31
C GLU A 66 -6.53 7.16 0.70
N GLY A 67 -5.40 7.80 0.37
CA GLY A 67 -4.74 8.77 1.24
C GLY A 67 -5.62 9.97 1.58
N ARG A 68 -6.39 10.46 0.59
CA ARG A 68 -7.37 11.53 0.81
C ARG A 68 -8.53 11.09 1.69
N VAL A 69 -9.13 9.92 1.40
CA VAL A 69 -10.28 9.39 2.16
C VAL A 69 -9.89 9.08 3.61
N MET A 70 -8.73 8.46 3.81
CA MET A 70 -8.24 8.06 5.12
C MET A 70 -7.43 9.15 5.82
N GLN A 71 -7.21 10.28 5.15
CA GLN A 71 -6.48 11.44 5.64
C GLN A 71 -5.06 11.16 6.15
N TYR A 72 -4.30 10.37 5.38
CA TYR A 72 -2.87 10.15 5.59
C TYR A 72 -2.10 10.18 4.26
N CYS A 73 -0.80 10.49 4.30
CA CYS A 73 0.04 10.57 3.11
C CYS A 73 0.41 9.17 2.59
N SER A 74 -0.45 8.57 1.75
CA SER A 74 -0.27 7.22 1.18
C SER A 74 0.68 7.18 -0.03
N VAL A 75 0.89 8.33 -0.68
CA VAL A 75 1.60 8.45 -1.96
C VAL A 75 3.07 8.02 -1.85
N VAL A 76 3.68 8.22 -0.68
CA VAL A 76 5.07 7.82 -0.41
C VAL A 76 5.32 6.32 -0.59
N TYR A 77 4.29 5.48 -0.45
CA TYR A 77 4.40 4.03 -0.63
C TYR A 77 4.42 3.59 -2.11
N ALA A 78 4.08 4.46 -3.05
CA ALA A 78 3.97 4.06 -4.46
C ALA A 78 5.30 3.51 -5.01
N ARG A 79 6.43 4.08 -4.58
CA ARG A 79 7.76 3.59 -4.96
C ARG A 79 7.98 2.15 -4.49
N ASP A 80 7.67 1.85 -3.24
CA ASP A 80 7.85 0.51 -2.67
C ASP A 80 6.88 -0.50 -3.28
N VAL A 81 5.65 -0.09 -3.57
CA VAL A 81 4.67 -0.92 -4.27
C VAL A 81 5.12 -1.25 -5.71
N ARG A 82 5.62 -0.26 -6.46
CA ARG A 82 6.18 -0.47 -7.82
C ARG A 82 7.37 -1.43 -7.79
N ASN A 83 8.25 -1.28 -6.80
CA ASN A 83 9.43 -2.14 -6.62
C ASN A 83 9.13 -3.51 -6.03
N ARG A 84 7.85 -3.84 -5.76
CA ARG A 84 7.41 -5.10 -5.13
C ARG A 84 8.00 -5.31 -3.73
N LEU A 85 8.32 -4.21 -3.04
CA LEU A 85 8.77 -4.19 -1.65
C LEU A 85 7.59 -4.08 -0.69
N ALA A 86 6.45 -3.54 -1.14
CA ALA A 86 5.22 -3.47 -0.36
C ALA A 86 3.97 -3.78 -1.21
N CYS A 87 2.85 -4.04 -0.54
CA CYS A 87 1.51 -4.05 -1.12
C CYS A 87 0.53 -3.39 -0.16
N ILE A 88 -0.29 -2.46 -0.66
CA ILE A 88 -1.29 -1.76 0.14
C ILE A 88 -2.69 -2.31 -0.16
N TYR A 89 -3.53 -2.41 0.87
CA TYR A 89 -4.90 -2.89 0.80
C TYR A 89 -5.83 -1.94 1.55
N ARG A 90 -7.06 -1.84 1.03
CA ARG A 90 -8.21 -1.28 1.72
C ARG A 90 -8.86 -2.39 2.54
N VAL A 91 -9.04 -2.16 3.83
CA VAL A 91 -9.86 -3.00 4.70
C VAL A 91 -11.22 -2.33 4.81
N LEU A 92 -12.28 -3.02 4.39
CA LEU A 92 -13.66 -2.53 4.34
C LEU A 92 -14.50 -3.01 5.53
N SER A 93 -14.11 -4.12 6.14
CA SER A 93 -14.81 -4.78 7.24
C SER A 93 -13.82 -5.50 8.16
N PRO A 94 -14.04 -5.54 9.48
CA PRO A 94 -15.20 -5.00 10.23
C PRO A 94 -15.17 -3.47 10.40
N GLU A 95 -14.03 -2.86 10.17
CA GLU A 95 -13.80 -1.42 10.28
C GLU A 95 -13.02 -0.95 9.05
N ARG A 96 -13.23 0.31 8.66
CA ARG A 96 -12.48 0.92 7.57
C ARG A 96 -11.03 1.18 8.00
N ALA A 97 -10.08 0.53 7.34
CA ALA A 97 -8.66 0.71 7.61
C ALA A 97 -7.79 0.57 6.34
N THR A 98 -6.54 0.94 6.45
CA THR A 98 -5.50 0.70 5.45
C THR A 98 -4.48 -0.28 6.00
N LEU A 99 -4.18 -1.29 5.19
CA LEU A 99 -3.24 -2.34 5.51
C LEU A 99 -2.03 -2.28 4.57
N GLU A 100 -0.84 -2.26 5.16
CA GLU A 100 0.44 -2.43 4.47
C GLU A 100 0.97 -3.84 4.71
N ILE A 101 1.33 -4.52 3.62
CA ILE A 101 2.08 -5.77 3.64
C ILE A 101 3.50 -5.50 3.14
N ASP A 102 4.48 -5.71 4.01
CA ASP A 102 5.90 -5.71 3.67
C ASP A 102 6.27 -7.03 2.95
N LEU A 103 7.02 -6.88 1.87
CA LEU A 103 7.52 -7.95 0.99
C LEU A 103 9.05 -7.97 0.89
N SER A 104 9.76 -7.06 1.57
CA SER A 104 11.23 -7.00 1.55
C SER A 104 11.90 -8.20 2.22
N GLY A 105 11.19 -8.86 3.15
CA GLY A 105 11.66 -10.04 3.87
C GLY A 105 11.50 -11.37 3.13
N SER A 106 11.77 -12.47 3.85
CA SER A 106 11.67 -13.84 3.31
C SER A 106 10.23 -14.31 3.05
N HIS A 107 9.25 -13.66 3.68
CA HIS A 107 7.83 -13.89 3.45
C HIS A 107 7.02 -12.61 3.70
N PRO A 108 5.83 -12.47 3.10
CA PRO A 108 4.94 -11.34 3.34
C PRO A 108 4.56 -11.17 4.81
N ARG A 109 4.58 -9.95 5.34
CA ARG A 109 4.25 -9.64 6.74
C ARG A 109 3.34 -8.42 6.81
N VAL A 110 2.44 -8.40 7.80
CA VAL A 110 1.70 -7.17 8.14
C VAL A 110 2.70 -6.18 8.73
N ALA A 111 2.91 -5.06 8.03
CA ALA A 111 3.78 -3.98 8.49
C ALA A 111 2.99 -2.94 9.27
N GLN A 112 1.84 -2.53 8.72
CA GLN A 112 0.97 -1.54 9.33
C GLN A 112 -0.50 -1.87 9.10
N LEU A 113 -1.34 -1.54 10.09
CA LEU A 113 -2.79 -1.52 9.98
C LEU A 113 -3.28 -0.27 10.70
N ARG A 114 -3.85 0.67 9.95
CA ARG A 114 -4.21 2.01 10.44
C ARG A 114 -5.63 2.39 10.06
N GLY A 115 -6.35 2.96 11.02
CA GLY A 115 -7.64 3.57 10.81
C GLY A 115 -7.52 4.97 10.21
N PHE A 116 -8.64 5.68 10.20
CA PHE A 116 -8.71 7.07 9.76
C PHE A 116 -7.68 7.95 10.50
N GLN A 117 -7.01 8.86 9.78
CA GLN A 117 -5.95 9.74 10.29
C GLN A 117 -4.80 9.02 10.99
N ASN A 118 -4.39 7.85 10.49
CA ASN A 118 -3.39 6.98 11.13
C ASN A 118 -3.78 6.51 12.54
N GLY A 119 -5.06 6.57 12.87
CA GLY A 119 -5.59 6.13 14.16
C GLY A 119 -5.40 4.62 14.40
N PRO A 120 -5.58 4.18 15.65
CA PRO A 120 -5.67 2.76 15.95
C PRO A 120 -6.93 2.17 15.30
N VAL A 121 -6.92 0.85 15.10
CA VAL A 121 -8.11 0.08 14.69
C VAL A 121 -8.56 -0.80 15.86
N ALA A 122 -9.82 -1.21 15.84
CA ALA A 122 -10.38 -2.12 16.82
C ALA A 122 -9.69 -3.51 16.81
N HIS A 123 -9.82 -4.25 17.91
CA HIS A 123 -9.19 -5.57 18.05
C HIS A 123 -9.77 -6.57 17.05
N GLU A 124 -11.06 -6.49 16.77
CA GLU A 124 -11.79 -7.30 15.80
C GLU A 124 -11.21 -7.11 14.38
N THR A 125 -10.84 -5.88 14.04
CA THR A 125 -10.18 -5.54 12.76
C THR A 125 -8.84 -6.23 12.64
N TRP A 126 -8.03 -6.21 13.71
CA TRP A 126 -6.77 -6.95 13.76
C TRP A 126 -6.99 -8.47 13.58
N GLN A 127 -7.97 -9.04 14.28
CA GLN A 127 -8.29 -10.47 14.18
C GLN A 127 -8.70 -10.86 12.75
N ALA A 128 -9.57 -10.07 12.12
CA ALA A 128 -10.00 -10.29 10.75
C ALA A 128 -8.83 -10.24 9.75
N VAL A 129 -7.96 -9.23 9.87
CA VAL A 129 -6.77 -9.08 9.02
C VAL A 129 -5.79 -10.23 9.23
N PHE A 130 -5.51 -10.65 10.47
CA PHE A 130 -4.61 -11.78 10.73
C PHE A 130 -5.19 -13.12 10.26
N ALA A 131 -6.50 -13.33 10.40
CA ALA A 131 -7.16 -14.51 9.86
C ALA A 131 -7.01 -14.59 8.33
N TRP A 132 -7.30 -13.48 7.63
CA TRP A 132 -7.08 -13.38 6.20
C TRP A 132 -5.61 -13.58 5.80
N HIS A 133 -4.68 -12.91 6.50
CA HIS A 133 -3.24 -12.96 6.18
C HIS A 133 -2.69 -14.38 6.28
N ARG A 134 -3.10 -15.14 7.30
CA ARG A 134 -2.73 -16.56 7.45
C ARG A 134 -3.19 -17.41 6.26
N SER A 135 -4.46 -17.29 5.86
CA SER A 135 -5.00 -18.01 4.71
C SER A 135 -4.28 -17.61 3.41
N ALA A 136 -4.10 -16.31 3.18
CA ALA A 136 -3.41 -15.80 2.01
C ALA A 136 -1.93 -16.23 1.94
N LEU A 137 -1.27 -16.37 3.10
CA LEU A 137 0.10 -16.88 3.18
C LEU A 137 0.21 -18.36 2.79
N VAL A 138 -0.78 -19.19 3.14
CA VAL A 138 -0.80 -20.60 2.71
C VAL A 138 -0.84 -20.68 1.18
N GLU A 139 -1.77 -19.98 0.56
CA GLU A 139 -1.87 -19.92 -0.91
C GLU A 139 -0.61 -19.34 -1.58
N TRP A 140 0.03 -18.35 -0.94
CA TRP A 140 1.28 -17.80 -1.42
C TRP A 140 2.41 -18.83 -1.38
N LYS A 141 2.58 -19.55 -0.27
CA LYS A 141 3.59 -20.60 -0.12
C LYS A 141 3.42 -21.70 -1.17
N GLU A 142 2.20 -22.16 -1.39
CA GLU A 142 1.90 -23.15 -2.42
C GLU A 142 2.28 -22.68 -3.83
N ARG A 143 1.97 -21.42 -4.17
CA ARG A 143 2.38 -20.84 -5.46
C ARG A 143 3.89 -20.76 -5.59
N GLN A 144 4.62 -20.41 -4.53
CA GLN A 144 6.07 -20.40 -4.55
C GLN A 144 6.64 -21.81 -4.73
N ALA A 145 6.10 -22.81 -4.05
CA ALA A 145 6.51 -24.21 -4.20
C ALA A 145 6.31 -24.70 -5.64
N ARG A 146 5.12 -24.46 -6.24
CA ARG A 146 4.82 -24.81 -7.63
C ARG A 146 5.79 -24.16 -8.62
N ARG A 147 6.13 -22.88 -8.41
CA ARG A 147 7.12 -22.15 -9.23
C ARG A 147 8.52 -22.73 -9.13
N LYS A 148 8.95 -23.15 -7.94
CA LYS A 148 10.25 -23.80 -7.74
C LYS A 148 10.30 -25.17 -8.43
N SER A 149 9.23 -25.97 -8.34
CA SER A 149 9.13 -27.26 -9.03
C SER A 149 9.12 -27.11 -10.55
N ALA A 150 8.41 -26.11 -11.09
CA ALA A 150 8.38 -25.83 -12.53
C ALA A 150 9.71 -25.30 -13.10
N LYS A 151 10.58 -24.73 -12.26
CA LYS A 151 11.92 -24.25 -12.64
C LYS A 151 13.02 -25.30 -12.52
N LYS A 152 12.75 -26.51 -12.01
CA LYS A 152 13.75 -27.60 -12.00
C LYS A 152 13.80 -28.21 -13.40
N PRO A 153 14.89 -28.03 -14.18
CA PRO A 153 15.03 -28.76 -15.43
C PRO A 153 15.15 -30.24 -15.08
N THR A 154 14.42 -31.09 -15.81
CA THR A 154 14.67 -32.53 -15.87
C THR A 154 16.15 -32.73 -16.20
N LYS A 155 16.98 -33.05 -15.20
CA LYS A 155 18.32 -33.57 -15.44
C LYS A 155 18.14 -34.84 -16.26
N HIS A 156 18.45 -34.76 -17.55
CA HIS A 156 18.51 -35.94 -18.40
C HIS A 156 19.52 -36.92 -17.79
N ALA A 157 19.01 -38.11 -17.50
CA ALA A 157 19.82 -39.28 -17.23
C ALA A 157 20.71 -39.51 -18.44
N ARG A 158 22.02 -39.62 -18.19
CA ARG A 158 22.99 -40.20 -19.10
C ARG A 158 23.88 -41.11 -18.29
#